data_AF-A0A1F4F171-F1
#
_entry.id   AF-A0A1F4F171-F1
#
_cell.length_a   1.000
_cell.length_b   1.000
_cell.length_c   1.000
_cell.angle_alpha   90.00
_cell.angle_beta   90.00
_cell.angle_gamma   90.00
#
_symmetry.space_group_name_H-M   'P 1'
#
loop_
_entity.id
_entity.type
_entity.pdbx_description
1 polymer ?
#
loop_
_entity_poly.entity_id
_entity_poly.type
_entity_poly.pdbx_seq_one_letter_code
_entity_poly.pdbx_strand_id
1 'polypeptide(L)'
;MIDKRLASELSERIAEAERASPAQDIEKNLRAMLLAFFDRMDLVVREDFEVQKQLLERAQARLAALEARLAELEARAGAKRPG
;
A
#
# COMPACT_ATOMS: atom_id res chain seq x y z
N MET A 1 9.68 0.41 -3.45
CA MET A 1 10.66 0.57 -4.55
C MET A 1 10.01 0.03 -5.80
N ILE A 2 9.97 0.81 -6.88
CA ILE A 2 9.48 0.29 -8.17
C ILE A 2 10.40 -0.87 -8.56
N ASP A 3 9.83 -2.04 -8.82
CA ASP A 3 10.61 -3.24 -9.13
C ASP A 3 11.42 -3.00 -10.41
N LYS A 4 12.75 -3.14 -10.31
CA LYS A 4 13.66 -2.92 -11.45
C LYS A 4 13.32 -3.81 -12.64
N ARG A 5 12.73 -4.99 -12.39
CA ARG A 5 12.28 -5.93 -13.41
C ARG A 5 11.10 -5.39 -14.22
N LEU A 6 10.18 -4.69 -13.56
CA LEU A 6 9.03 -4.08 -14.23
C LEU A 6 9.45 -2.90 -15.11
N ALA A 7 10.43 -2.12 -14.68
CA ALA A 7 10.99 -1.03 -15.48
C ALA A 7 11.74 -1.54 -16.72
N SER A 8 12.48 -2.65 -16.62
CA SER A 8 13.14 -3.28 -17.77
C SER A 8 12.15 -3.87 -18.77
N GLU A 9 11.11 -4.58 -18.32
CA GLU A 9 10.09 -5.16 -19.20
C GLU A 9 9.28 -4.08 -19.94
N LEU A 10 9.01 -2.95 -19.29
CA LEU A 10 8.38 -1.79 -19.93
C LEU A 10 9.29 -1.19 -21.01
N SER A 11 10.58 -1.02 -20.71
CA SER A 11 11.56 -0.44 -21.63
C SER A 11 11.75 -1.29 -22.88
N GLU A 12 11.79 -2.62 -22.73
CA GLU A 12 11.93 -3.57 -23.85
C GLU A 12 10.71 -3.52 -24.79
N ARG A 13 9.50 -3.51 -24.23
CA ARG A 13 8.26 -3.46 -25.03
C ARG A 13 8.06 -2.12 -25.73
N ILE A 14 8.49 -1.00 -25.12
CA ILE A 14 8.48 0.32 -25.78
C ILE A 14 9.43 0.34 -26.98
N ALA A 15 10.65 -0.18 -26.81
CA ALA A 15 11.63 -0.28 -27.89
C ALA A 15 11.16 -1.21 -29.02
N GLU A 16 10.36 -2.23 -28.73
CA GLU A 16 9.77 -3.13 -29.71
C GLU A 16 8.61 -2.46 -30.48
N ALA A 17 7.76 -1.71 -29.79
CA ALA A 17 6.68 -0.93 -30.41
C ALA A 17 7.22 0.19 -31.33
N GLU A 18 8.33 0.83 -30.96
CA GLU A 18 9.01 1.86 -31.76
C GLU A 18 9.57 1.31 -33.08
N ARG A 19 10.07 0.06 -33.08
CA ARG A 19 10.60 -0.59 -34.29
C ARG A 19 9.52 -1.12 -35.23
N ALA A 20 8.31 -1.36 -34.72
CA ALA A 20 7.29 -2.12 -35.43
C ALA A 20 6.17 -1.29 -36.09
N SER A 21 6.06 0.03 -35.85
CA SER A 21 4.88 0.77 -36.34
C SER A 21 5.00 2.30 -36.47
N PRO A 22 4.14 2.95 -37.29
CA PRO A 22 4.05 4.41 -37.38
C PRO A 22 3.67 5.06 -36.05
N ALA A 23 4.02 6.34 -35.87
CA ALA A 23 3.89 7.10 -34.62
C ALA A 23 2.51 7.02 -33.91
N GLN A 24 1.41 6.84 -34.65
CA GLN A 24 0.06 6.74 -34.07
C GLN A 24 -0.24 5.40 -33.39
N ASP A 25 0.34 4.29 -33.87
CA ASP A 25 0.14 2.97 -33.25
C ASP A 25 1.05 2.78 -32.03
N ILE A 26 2.17 3.50 -31.99
CA ILE A 26 3.03 3.63 -30.80
C ILE A 26 2.23 4.27 -29.66
N GLU A 27 1.51 5.37 -29.91
CA GLU A 27 0.73 6.07 -28.88
C GLU A 27 -0.35 5.16 -28.26
N LYS A 28 -1.09 4.42 -29.08
CA LYS A 28 -2.12 3.49 -28.60
C LYS A 28 -1.54 2.35 -27.78
N ASN A 29 -0.45 1.73 -28.25
CA ASN A 29 0.22 0.65 -27.53
C ASN A 29 0.84 1.13 -26.22
N LEU A 30 1.46 2.31 -26.22
CA LEU A 30 2.04 2.91 -25.02
C LEU A 30 0.96 3.21 -23.97
N ARG A 31 -0.18 3.77 -24.39
CA ARG A 31 -1.32 4.02 -23.48
C ARG A 31 -1.87 2.73 -22.90
N ALA A 32 -2.07 1.69 -23.71
CA ALA A 32 -2.54 0.38 -23.23
C ALA A 32 -1.53 -0.27 -22.27
N MET A 33 -0.23 -0.13 -22.53
CA MET A 33 0.83 -0.62 -21.66
C MET A 33 0.88 0.13 -20.32
N LEU A 34 0.75 1.45 -20.32
CA LEU A 34 0.71 2.24 -19.09
C LEU A 34 -0.51 1.88 -18.22
N LEU A 35 -1.67 1.68 -18.84
CA LEU A 35 -2.87 1.22 -18.15
C LEU A 35 -2.65 -0.18 -17.55
N ALA A 36 -2.12 -1.12 -18.32
CA ALA A 36 -1.81 -2.47 -17.84
C ALA A 36 -0.69 -2.51 -16.77
N PHE A 37 0.20 -1.53 -16.78
CA PHE A 37 1.26 -1.37 -15.78
C PHE A 37 0.69 -0.82 -14.47
N PHE A 38 -0.18 0.19 -14.53
CA PHE A 38 -0.88 0.71 -13.36
C PHE A 38 -1.82 -0.31 -12.73
N ASP A 39 -2.49 -1.13 -13.54
CA ASP A 39 -3.35 -2.23 -13.07
C ASP A 39 -2.54 -3.33 -12.36
N ARG A 40 -1.33 -3.63 -12.84
CA ARG A 40 -0.43 -4.63 -12.24
C ARG A 40 0.32 -4.15 -11.00
N MET A 41 0.33 -2.86 -10.71
CA MET A 41 1.06 -2.31 -9.57
C MET A 41 0.29 -2.40 -8.25
N ASP A 42 -0.90 -3.05 -8.23
CA ASP A 42 -1.83 -3.04 -7.08
C ASP A 42 -1.85 -1.66 -6.44
N LEU A 43 -2.00 -0.62 -7.28
CA LEU A 43 -1.93 0.76 -6.82
C LEU A 43 -3.07 0.95 -5.84
N VAL A 44 -2.75 0.86 -4.55
CA VAL A 44 -3.63 1.29 -3.49
C VAL A 44 -3.91 2.75 -3.80
N VAL A 45 -5.15 3.04 -4.20
CA VAL A 45 -5.57 4.40 -4.46
C VAL A 45 -5.21 5.19 -3.21
N ARG A 46 -4.62 6.37 -3.39
CA ARG A 46 -4.15 7.18 -2.25
C ARG A 46 -5.24 7.32 -1.18
N GLU A 47 -6.50 7.36 -1.60
CA GLU A 47 -7.68 7.35 -0.73
C GLU A 47 -7.79 6.09 0.14
N ASP A 48 -7.63 4.89 -0.42
CA ASP A 48 -7.66 3.63 0.32
C ASP A 48 -6.52 3.54 1.35
N PHE A 49 -5.34 4.07 0.99
CA PHE A 49 -4.21 4.15 1.92
C PHE A 49 -4.52 5.05 3.13
N GLU A 50 -5.10 6.23 2.89
CA GLU A 50 -5.49 7.14 3.97
C GLU A 50 -6.59 6.53 4.86
N VAL A 51 -7.54 5.78 4.28
CA VAL A 51 -8.55 5.05 5.06
C VAL A 51 -7.90 4.00 5.97
N GLN A 52 -6.98 3.19 5.43
CA GLN A 52 -6.28 2.19 6.22
C GLN A 52 -5.42 2.81 7.33
N LYS A 53 -4.76 3.93 7.04
CA LYS A 53 -4.00 4.70 8.04
C LYS A 53 -4.90 5.20 9.17
N GLN A 54 -6.06 5.79 8.85
CA GLN A 54 -7.01 6.24 9.87
C GLN A 54 -7.56 5.09 10.71
N LEU A 55 -7.83 3.93 10.10
CA LEU A 55 -8.23 2.73 10.82
C LEU A 55 -7.13 2.25 11.78
N LEU A 56 -5.87 2.28 11.34
CA LEU A 56 -4.72 1.91 12.16
C LEU A 56 -4.52 2.87 13.34
N GLU A 57 -4.61 4.17 13.12
CA GLU A 57 -4.53 5.20 14.18
C GLU A 57 -5.62 4.97 15.25
N ARG A 58 -6.85 4.68 14.83
CA ARG A 58 -7.95 4.34 15.76
C ARG A 58 -7.68 3.05 16.53
N ALA A 59 -7.11 2.04 15.89
CA ALA A 59 -6.76 0.79 16.54
C ALA A 59 -5.68 1.00 17.61
N GLN A 60 -4.64 1.77 17.30
CA GLN A 60 -3.59 2.13 18.25
C GLN A 60 -4.14 2.90 19.46
N ALA A 61 -5.03 3.88 19.23
CA ALA A 61 -5.68 4.61 20.31
C ALA A 61 -6.52 3.70 21.23
N ARG A 62 -7.25 2.74 20.66
CA ARG A 62 -8.01 1.75 21.43
C ARG A 62 -7.10 0.82 22.21
N LEU A 63 -5.99 0.39 21.60
CA LEU A 63 -5.01 -0.48 22.24
C LEU A 63 -4.38 0.20 23.46
N ALA A 64 -3.93 1.45 23.32
CA ALA A 64 -3.40 2.24 24.44
C ALA A 64 -4.42 2.41 25.58
N ALA A 65 -5.71 2.65 25.25
CA ALA A 65 -6.76 2.76 26.27
C ALA A 65 -7.02 1.43 27.00
N LEU A 66 -6.94 0.30 26.30
CA LEU A 66 -7.08 -1.02 26.91
C LEU A 66 -5.87 -1.37 27.79
N GLU A 67 -4.66 -1.06 27.34
CA GLU A 67 -3.42 -1.23 28.13
C GLU A 67 -3.47 -0.41 29.42
N ALA A 68 -3.93 0.85 29.36
CA ALA A 68 -4.11 1.68 30.55
C ALA A 68 -5.13 1.06 31.53
N ARG A 69 -6.27 0.58 31.03
CA ARG A 69 -7.27 -0.10 31.87
C ARG A 69 -6.73 -1.39 32.47
N LEU A 70 -5.95 -2.16 31.72
CA LEU A 70 -5.32 -3.37 32.22
C LEU A 70 -4.35 -3.05 33.36
N ALA A 71 -3.50 -2.04 33.19
CA ALA A 71 -2.57 -1.59 34.23
C ALA A 71 -3.30 -1.15 35.51
N GLU A 72 -4.41 -0.41 35.39
CA GLU A 72 -5.24 -0.05 36.55
C GLU A 72 -5.83 -1.28 37.27
N LEU A 73 -6.31 -2.26 36.52
CA LEU A 73 -6.88 -3.49 37.08
C LEU A 73 -5.80 -4.34 37.76
N GLU A 74 -4.63 -4.48 37.15
CA GLU A 74 -3.48 -5.18 37.71
C GLU A 74 -3.00 -4.52 39.02
N ALA A 75 -2.93 -3.18 39.05
CA ALA A 75 -2.58 -2.44 40.27
C ALA A 75 -3.60 -2.67 41.40
N ARG A 76 -4.89 -2.66 41.09
CA ARG A 76 -5.96 -2.94 42.08
C ARG A 76 -5.95 -4.40 42.55
N ALA A 77 -5.67 -5.35 41.65
CA ALA A 77 -5.57 -6.77 41.99
C ALA A 77 -4.34 -7.06 42.87
N GLY A 78 -3.21 -6.40 42.59
CA GLY A 78 -2.00 -6.46 43.43
C GLY A 78 -2.22 -5.86 44.81
N ALA A 79 -2.97 -4.75 44.90
CA ALA A 79 -3.30 -4.11 46.18
C ALA A 79 -4.28 -4.93 47.05
N LYS A 80 -5.05 -5.86 46.45
CA LYS A 80 -6.06 -6.69 47.14
C LYS A 80 -5.52 -8.04 47.64
N ARG A 81 -4.22 -8.32 47.56
CA ARG A 81 -3.59 -9.44 48.28
C ARG A 81 -3.08 -8.96 49.65
N PRO A 82 -3.87 -9.05 50.74
CA PRO A 82 -3.29 -9.08 52.07
C PRO A 82 -2.57 -10.43 52.25
N GLY A 83 -1.34 -10.38 52.76
CA GLY A 83 -0.74 -11.54 53.40
C GLY A 83 -1.43 -11.84 54.73
#